data_AF-A0A934DXN7-F1
#
_entry.id   AF-A0A934DXN7-F1
#
_cell.length_a   1.000
_cell.length_b   1.000
_cell.length_c   1.000
_cell.angle_alpha   90.00
_cell.angle_beta   90.00
_cell.angle_gamma   90.00
#
_symmetry.space_group_name_H-M   'P 1'
#
loop_
_entity.id
_entity.type
_entity.pdbx_description
1 polymer ?
#
loop_
_entity_poly.entity_id
_entity_poly.type
_entity_poly.pdbx_seq_one_letter_code
_entity_poly.pdbx_strand_id
1 'polypeptide(L)'
;MYLCFRRLYPLVALAGLTACSSSSRAPAIESTLPDASTEAAAGSAGSPADASPWDASEEPGQESGLLDALADAPSDTAGSAIGATHGVATFPFQVDSTGEGKVRLEALSVVKNKGTLKLAGAGHTGIAYQSHAWGGAGYNLYDILSIADDGSDLAVTYLYCQEPALSYAYTESFQLPMSWETAAGTCESLAQSTSAQVDLPALKAAPVALDTGIVIQGTDVDLGPKGGTIKLAGTDWTLVPFNTVDCTQQCPGGSWIELHSMLMSGDQGCFAILYLWPDDPTKLQVAYTLCLPTLETPTAIYTVSWTGTLPKLPPMPAPFRPAPPAMDGVSELH
;
A
#
# COMPACT_ATOMS: atom_id res chain seq x y z
N MET A 1 -42.60 6.94 39.24
CA MET A 1 -42.09 7.69 40.40
C MET A 1 -41.63 9.07 39.91
N TYR A 2 -41.78 10.14 40.69
CA TYR A 2 -41.41 11.54 40.35
C TYR A 2 -39.88 11.68 40.13
N LEU A 3 -39.28 12.73 39.53
CA LEU A 3 -39.70 14.05 39.01
C LEU A 3 -39.22 14.18 37.52
N CYS A 4 -39.65 15.09 36.62
CA CYS A 4 -40.49 16.30 36.65
C CYS A 4 -39.86 17.63 37.11
N PHE A 5 -39.13 18.34 36.23
CA PHE A 5 -38.72 19.75 36.42
C PHE A 5 -39.06 20.64 35.21
N ARG A 6 -39.93 21.64 35.41
CA ARG A 6 -40.10 22.78 34.50
C ARG A 6 -39.03 23.84 34.79
N ARG A 7 -38.50 24.50 33.77
CA ARG A 7 -37.93 25.86 33.89
C ARG A 7 -38.62 26.79 32.91
N LEU A 8 -38.89 28.00 33.40
CA LEU A 8 -39.56 29.09 32.68
C LEU A 8 -38.54 29.87 31.85
N TYR A 9 -38.93 30.26 30.64
CA TYR A 9 -38.26 31.32 29.89
C TYR A 9 -38.62 32.70 30.47
N PRO A 10 -37.75 33.69 30.28
CA PRO A 10 -38.17 35.00 29.81
C PRO A 10 -37.63 35.28 28.39
N LEU A 11 -38.40 36.04 27.60
CA LEU A 11 -37.96 36.53 26.30
C LEU A 11 -36.80 37.52 26.47
N VAL A 12 -35.75 37.34 25.67
CA VAL A 12 -34.90 38.45 25.20
C VAL A 12 -34.71 38.27 23.70
N ALA A 13 -35.10 39.27 22.91
CA ALA A 13 -34.86 39.29 21.48
C ALA A 13 -33.46 39.84 21.20
N LEU A 14 -32.67 39.12 20.40
CA LEU A 14 -31.48 39.66 19.75
C LEU A 14 -31.27 38.94 18.42
N ALA A 15 -31.23 39.72 17.34
CA ALA A 15 -30.88 39.22 16.03
C ALA A 15 -29.37 38.97 15.97
N GLY A 16 -28.96 37.81 15.48
CA GLY A 16 -27.56 37.42 15.36
C GLY A 16 -27.40 36.29 14.35
N LEU A 17 -26.72 36.60 13.24
CA LEU A 17 -26.44 35.73 12.09
C LEU A 17 -26.09 34.28 12.45
N THR A 18 -26.97 33.33 12.09
CA THR A 18 -26.64 31.90 12.09
C THR A 18 -25.93 31.55 10.79
N ALA A 19 -24.62 31.36 10.82
CA ALA A 19 -23.89 30.75 9.72
C ALA A 19 -24.12 29.23 9.73
N CYS A 20 -24.73 28.69 8.67
CA CYS A 20 -24.85 27.24 8.49
C CYS A 20 -23.48 26.65 8.12
N SER A 21 -22.72 26.22 9.13
CA SER A 21 -21.56 25.35 8.91
C SER A 21 -22.04 23.92 8.64
N SER A 22 -22.30 23.60 7.38
CA SER A 22 -22.57 22.24 6.93
C SER A 22 -21.26 21.45 6.87
N SER A 23 -20.86 20.88 8.01
CA SER A 23 -19.81 19.86 8.05
C SER A 23 -20.29 18.59 7.35
N SER A 24 -20.07 18.50 6.04
CA SER A 24 -20.23 17.26 5.28
C SER A 24 -19.16 16.26 5.71
N ARG A 25 -19.48 15.41 6.69
CA ARG A 25 -18.73 14.16 6.88
C ARG A 25 -18.88 13.35 5.59
N ALA A 26 -17.77 13.11 4.90
CA ALA A 26 -17.72 12.05 3.91
C ALA A 26 -18.10 10.73 4.61
N PRO A 27 -18.92 9.86 3.99
CA PRO A 27 -19.12 8.52 4.51
C PRO A 27 -17.76 7.80 4.51
N ALA A 28 -17.47 7.06 5.59
CA ALA A 28 -16.37 6.12 5.56
C ALA A 28 -16.73 5.03 4.54
N ILE A 29 -16.12 5.09 3.36
CA ILE A 29 -16.14 3.99 2.41
C ILE A 29 -15.19 2.95 3.00
N GLU A 30 -15.77 1.98 3.70
CA GLU A 30 -15.06 0.78 4.12
C GLU A 30 -14.57 0.09 2.84
N SER A 31 -13.26 0.18 2.59
CA SER A 31 -12.61 -0.46 1.45
C SER A 31 -12.52 -1.96 1.72
N THR A 32 -13.67 -2.63 1.66
CA THR A 32 -13.72 -4.07 1.51
C THR A 32 -13.06 -4.40 0.17
N LEU A 33 -11.78 -4.75 0.20
CA LEU A 33 -11.34 -5.86 -0.63
C LEU A 33 -12.33 -7.03 -0.40
N PRO A 34 -12.57 -7.90 -1.40
CA PRO A 34 -13.26 -9.15 -1.12
C PRO A 34 -12.54 -9.83 0.04
N ASP A 35 -13.26 -10.02 1.14
CA ASP A 35 -12.73 -10.73 2.29
C ASP A 35 -12.46 -12.16 1.83
N ALA A 36 -11.18 -12.51 1.74
CA ALA A 36 -10.71 -13.79 1.22
C ALA A 36 -11.15 -14.99 2.08
N SER A 37 -11.86 -14.75 3.20
CA SER A 37 -12.39 -15.76 4.10
C SER A 37 -13.73 -16.38 3.69
N THR A 38 -14.45 -15.85 2.69
CA THR A 38 -15.75 -16.40 2.27
C THR A 38 -15.77 -17.04 0.88
N GLU A 39 -16.18 -18.31 0.84
CA GLU A 39 -16.46 -19.18 -0.32
C GLU A 39 -15.28 -19.95 -0.99
N ALA A 40 -14.81 -20.98 -0.29
CA ALA A 40 -14.36 -22.22 -0.94
C ALA A 40 -14.93 -23.45 -0.18
N ALA A 41 -16.00 -24.05 -0.71
CA ALA A 41 -16.60 -25.24 -0.11
C ALA A 41 -15.70 -26.48 -0.29
N ALA A 42 -15.52 -27.26 0.78
CA ALA A 42 -14.51 -28.30 0.87
C ALA A 42 -14.68 -29.46 -0.15
N GLY A 43 -13.73 -29.59 -1.06
CA GLY A 43 -13.51 -30.79 -1.87
C GLY A 43 -12.52 -31.73 -1.20
N SER A 44 -13.00 -32.79 -0.54
CA SER A 44 -12.15 -33.80 0.11
C SER A 44 -11.52 -34.77 -0.89
N ALA A 45 -10.18 -34.81 -1.01
CA ALA A 45 -9.43 -36.04 -1.34
C ALA A 45 -7.91 -35.91 -1.13
N GLY A 46 -7.31 -36.89 -0.43
CA GLY A 46 -5.93 -37.33 -0.66
C GLY A 46 -4.84 -36.80 0.29
N SER A 47 -4.40 -37.65 1.23
CA SER A 47 -3.15 -37.43 1.98
C SER A 47 -1.92 -37.75 1.11
N PRO A 48 -0.91 -36.87 1.02
CA PRO A 48 0.44 -37.23 0.63
C PRO A 48 1.28 -37.61 1.86
N ALA A 49 2.22 -38.54 1.69
CA ALA A 49 3.16 -38.94 2.72
C ALA A 49 4.49 -38.13 2.64
N ASP A 50 5.20 -38.08 3.76
CA ASP A 50 6.65 -37.86 3.89
C ASP A 50 7.29 -36.71 3.09
N ALA A 51 7.16 -35.49 3.61
CA ALA A 51 8.07 -34.39 3.26
C ALA A 51 9.39 -34.51 4.05
N SER A 52 10.50 -34.70 3.34
CA SER A 52 11.86 -34.71 3.94
C SER A 52 12.29 -33.31 4.42
N PRO A 53 13.19 -33.19 5.42
CA PRO A 53 13.73 -31.91 5.84
C PRO A 53 14.61 -31.31 4.74
N TRP A 54 14.30 -30.07 4.33
CA TRP A 54 15.10 -29.33 3.36
C TRP A 54 16.27 -28.64 4.07
N ASP A 55 17.48 -29.02 3.68
CA ASP A 55 18.74 -28.46 4.18
C ASP A 55 19.02 -27.14 3.46
N ALA A 56 18.83 -26.01 4.16
CA ALA A 56 18.99 -24.67 3.62
C ALA A 56 20.48 -24.28 3.56
N SER A 57 21.17 -24.78 2.54
CA SER A 57 22.50 -24.31 2.17
C SER A 57 22.38 -23.03 1.34
N GLU A 58 22.75 -21.90 1.94
CA GLU A 58 22.79 -20.59 1.29
C GLU A 58 23.94 -20.52 0.28
N GLU A 59 23.63 -20.57 -1.03
CA GLU A 59 24.59 -20.13 -2.05
C GLU A 59 24.44 -18.60 -2.26
N PRO A 60 25.51 -17.80 -2.09
CA PRO A 60 25.44 -16.35 -2.30
C PRO A 60 25.29 -16.02 -3.79
N GLY A 61 24.07 -15.70 -4.20
CA GLY A 61 23.71 -15.35 -5.57
C GLY A 61 24.37 -14.05 -6.07
N GLN A 62 24.83 -14.05 -7.32
CA GLN A 62 25.51 -12.91 -7.94
C GLN A 62 24.51 -11.82 -8.42
N GLU A 63 24.17 -10.85 -7.57
CA GLU A 63 23.33 -9.70 -7.94
C GLU A 63 24.11 -8.47 -8.47
N SER A 64 25.15 -8.66 -9.28
CA SER A 64 26.02 -7.56 -9.75
C SER A 64 25.76 -7.07 -11.19
N GLY A 65 24.72 -7.57 -11.88
CA GLY A 65 24.54 -7.37 -13.33
C GLY A 65 23.42 -6.41 -13.77
N LEU A 66 22.56 -5.95 -12.86
CA LEU A 66 21.32 -5.22 -13.22
C LEU A 66 21.39 -3.70 -13.10
N LEU A 67 22.40 -3.15 -12.42
CA LEU A 67 22.49 -1.70 -12.15
C LEU A 67 23.09 -0.87 -13.29
N ASP A 68 23.96 -1.46 -14.14
CA ASP A 68 24.65 -0.73 -15.22
C ASP A 68 23.74 -0.33 -16.40
N ALA A 69 22.52 -0.87 -16.50
CA ALA A 69 21.64 -0.65 -17.65
C ALA A 69 20.78 0.63 -17.58
N LEU A 70 20.83 1.39 -16.48
CA LEU A 70 19.93 2.52 -16.21
C LEU A 70 20.56 3.92 -16.39
N ALA A 71 21.84 4.02 -16.75
CA ALA A 71 22.62 5.26 -16.61
C ALA A 71 22.40 6.33 -17.71
N ASP A 72 21.93 5.96 -18.92
CA ASP A 72 22.04 6.83 -20.12
C ASP A 72 20.69 7.34 -20.70
N ALA A 73 19.60 7.31 -19.93
CA ALA A 73 18.33 7.91 -20.36
C ALA A 73 18.35 9.45 -20.17
N PRO A 74 18.12 10.28 -21.21
CA PRO A 74 18.14 11.74 -21.08
C PRO A 74 16.96 12.24 -20.21
N SER A 75 17.29 12.70 -19.00
CA SER A 75 16.34 13.24 -18.02
C SER A 75 15.94 14.69 -18.34
N ASP A 76 15.18 14.87 -19.42
CA ASP A 76 14.58 16.17 -19.80
C ASP A 76 13.15 16.37 -19.25
N THR A 77 12.60 15.36 -18.56
CA THR A 77 11.48 15.60 -17.63
C THR A 77 12.00 16.36 -16.41
N ALA A 78 11.86 17.68 -16.45
CA ALA A 78 11.85 18.52 -15.25
C ALA A 78 10.70 18.03 -14.35
N GLY A 79 11.00 17.06 -13.48
CA GLY A 79 10.03 16.40 -12.63
C GLY A 79 9.28 17.42 -11.80
N SER A 80 7.94 17.32 -11.79
CA SER A 80 7.12 18.19 -10.95
C SER A 80 7.38 17.80 -9.50
N ALA A 81 8.22 18.57 -8.81
CA ALA A 81 8.59 18.29 -7.43
C ALA A 81 7.36 18.48 -6.53
N ILE A 82 7.01 17.46 -5.77
CA ILE A 82 5.92 17.53 -4.80
C ILE A 82 6.47 18.20 -3.54
N GLY A 83 5.73 19.20 -3.04
CA GLY A 83 6.11 19.95 -1.85
C GLY A 83 6.29 19.07 -0.61
N ALA A 84 7.07 19.57 0.35
CA ALA A 84 7.19 18.91 1.65
C ALA A 84 5.80 18.79 2.32
N THR A 85 5.53 17.64 2.92
CA THR A 85 4.20 17.33 3.46
C THR A 85 4.18 17.53 4.96
N HIS A 86 3.49 18.58 5.40
CA HIS A 86 3.33 18.92 6.81
C HIS A 86 1.85 18.94 7.18
N GLY A 87 1.45 18.25 8.25
CA GLY A 87 0.06 18.25 8.68
C GLY A 87 -0.28 17.23 9.77
N VAL A 88 -1.57 17.00 9.96
CA VAL A 88 -2.08 15.95 10.86
C VAL A 88 -2.95 15.00 10.06
N ALA A 89 -2.52 13.75 9.93
CA ALA A 89 -3.34 12.67 9.41
C ALA A 89 -4.00 11.93 10.58
N THR A 90 -5.19 11.36 10.33
CA THR A 90 -5.88 10.48 11.29
C THR A 90 -6.12 9.13 10.64
N PHE A 91 -5.60 8.08 11.27
CA PHE A 91 -5.70 6.70 10.80
C PHE A 91 -6.71 5.93 11.67
N PRO A 92 -7.33 4.85 11.16
CA PRO A 92 -8.21 3.99 11.94
C PRO A 92 -7.48 2.97 12.83
N PHE A 93 -6.15 2.89 12.70
CA PHE A 93 -5.26 2.00 13.45
C PHE A 93 -4.05 2.77 14.00
N GLN A 94 -3.45 2.26 15.08
CA GLN A 94 -2.11 2.61 15.53
C GLN A 94 -1.16 1.45 15.24
N VAL A 95 0.05 1.76 14.76
CA VAL A 95 1.18 0.81 14.73
C VAL A 95 2.43 1.44 15.34
N ASP A 96 3.10 0.65 16.18
CA ASP A 96 4.42 0.88 16.74
C ASP A 96 5.31 -0.30 16.32
N SER A 97 6.41 -0.05 15.60
CA SER A 97 7.26 -1.12 15.06
C SER A 97 8.73 -0.71 15.06
N THR A 98 9.60 -1.68 15.35
CA THR A 98 11.05 -1.53 15.23
C THR A 98 11.64 -2.76 14.57
N GLY A 99 12.75 -2.64 13.85
CA GLY A 99 13.40 -3.82 13.29
C GLY A 99 14.44 -3.54 12.22
N GLU A 100 14.90 -4.62 11.60
CA GLU A 100 15.85 -4.67 10.48
C GLU A 100 15.51 -5.87 9.57
N GLY A 101 15.80 -5.71 8.29
CA GLY A 101 15.81 -6.76 7.28
C GLY A 101 17.17 -7.46 7.18
N LYS A 102 17.43 -8.12 6.05
CA LYS A 102 18.71 -8.80 5.74
C LYS A 102 19.43 -8.21 4.52
N VAL A 103 18.77 -7.36 3.75
CA VAL A 103 19.19 -6.92 2.41
C VAL A 103 19.00 -5.42 2.22
N ARG A 104 17.76 -4.90 2.32
CA ARG A 104 17.45 -3.49 1.96
C ARG A 104 17.04 -2.66 3.16
N LEU A 105 16.19 -3.18 4.03
CA LEU A 105 15.75 -2.51 5.26
C LEU A 105 16.85 -2.59 6.33
N GLU A 106 17.78 -1.63 6.35
CA GLU A 106 18.86 -1.59 7.35
C GLU A 106 18.37 -1.18 8.75
N ALA A 107 17.29 -0.40 8.84
CA ALA A 107 16.69 0.00 10.10
C ALA A 107 15.24 0.45 9.91
N LEU A 108 14.41 0.17 10.92
CA LEU A 108 13.03 0.61 11.03
C LEU A 108 12.77 1.13 12.46
N SER A 109 12.16 2.31 12.58
CA SER A 109 11.57 2.78 13.83
C SER A 109 10.33 3.61 13.53
N VAL A 110 9.16 3.04 13.82
CA VAL A 110 7.83 3.65 13.66
C VAL A 110 7.18 3.72 15.03
N VAL A 111 6.68 4.90 15.40
CA VAL A 111 5.91 5.14 16.62
C VAL A 111 4.67 5.95 16.25
N LYS A 112 3.49 5.43 16.60
CA LYS A 112 2.17 6.00 16.26
C LYS A 112 2.06 6.35 14.78
N ASN A 113 2.35 5.35 13.95
CA ASN A 113 2.30 5.42 12.48
C ASN A 113 3.34 6.33 11.83
N LYS A 114 4.18 7.08 12.54
CA LYS A 114 5.26 7.87 11.94
C LYS A 114 6.61 7.29 12.29
N GLY A 115 7.54 7.26 11.33
CA GLY A 115 8.85 6.70 11.60
C GLY A 115 9.96 7.18 10.68
N THR A 116 11.14 6.64 10.97
CA THR A 116 12.32 6.68 10.12
C THR A 116 12.63 5.26 9.65
N LEU A 117 13.07 5.15 8.40
CA LEU A 117 13.59 3.93 7.82
C LEU A 117 15.01 4.21 7.31
N LYS A 118 15.83 3.16 7.21
CA LYS A 118 17.04 3.20 6.42
C LYS A 118 16.93 2.13 5.34
N LEU A 119 16.88 2.55 4.08
CA LEU A 119 16.66 1.70 2.91
C LEU A 119 17.88 1.79 1.99
N ALA A 120 18.57 0.68 1.77
CA ALA A 120 19.73 0.57 0.86
C ALA A 120 20.75 1.73 0.99
N GLY A 121 21.13 2.07 2.22
CA GLY A 121 22.05 3.16 2.56
C GLY A 121 21.39 4.52 2.80
N ALA A 122 20.22 4.80 2.23
CA ALA A 122 19.52 6.08 2.33
C ALA A 122 18.69 6.18 3.62
N GLY A 123 18.67 7.38 4.23
CA GLY A 123 17.74 7.73 5.30
C GLY A 123 16.40 8.15 4.72
N HIS A 124 15.30 7.64 5.29
CA HIS A 124 13.93 7.92 4.87
C HIS A 124 13.08 8.34 6.07
N THR A 125 12.19 9.29 5.85
CA THR A 125 11.11 9.63 6.78
C THR A 125 9.79 9.13 6.21
N GLY A 126 8.96 8.45 7.01
CA GLY A 126 7.78 7.73 6.50
C GLY A 126 6.58 7.65 7.44
N ILE A 127 5.46 7.18 6.88
CA ILE A 127 4.16 7.09 7.53
C ILE A 127 3.41 5.81 7.17
N ALA A 128 3.02 5.04 8.18
CA ALA A 128 2.15 3.87 8.07
C ALA A 128 0.69 4.35 7.90
N TYR A 129 0.20 4.37 6.67
CA TYR A 129 -1.09 4.98 6.33
C TYR A 129 -2.22 3.97 6.14
N GLN A 130 -1.88 2.73 5.82
CA GLN A 130 -2.81 1.63 5.65
C GLN A 130 -2.47 0.47 6.59
N SER A 131 -3.51 -0.25 7.01
CA SER A 131 -3.39 -1.59 7.58
C SER A 131 -4.39 -2.52 6.89
N HIS A 132 -4.02 -3.79 6.70
CA HIS A 132 -4.94 -4.81 6.21
C HIS A 132 -4.60 -6.20 6.76
N ALA A 133 -5.63 -7.01 7.05
CA ALA A 133 -5.47 -8.36 7.57
C ALA A 133 -5.26 -9.35 6.42
N TRP A 134 -4.12 -10.05 6.42
CA TRP A 134 -3.78 -11.08 5.44
C TRP A 134 -4.18 -12.46 5.98
N GLY A 135 -5.48 -12.61 6.27
CA GLY A 135 -6.04 -13.63 7.16
C GLY A 135 -5.72 -15.08 6.79
N GLY A 136 -5.61 -15.39 5.49
CA GLY A 136 -5.24 -16.73 5.01
C GLY A 136 -3.81 -17.17 5.38
N ALA A 137 -2.96 -16.24 5.85
CA ALA A 137 -1.58 -16.49 6.24
C ALA A 137 -1.24 -16.03 7.67
N GLY A 138 -2.20 -15.45 8.39
CA GLY A 138 -2.00 -15.00 9.78
C GLY A 138 -1.04 -13.82 9.94
N TYR A 139 -0.91 -12.94 8.93
CA TYR A 139 -0.18 -11.67 9.06
C TYR A 139 -1.14 -10.49 9.11
N ASN A 140 -0.79 -9.46 9.86
CA ASN A 140 -1.27 -8.09 9.64
C ASN A 140 -0.23 -7.35 8.81
N LEU A 141 -0.67 -6.65 7.77
CA LEU A 141 0.17 -5.86 6.88
C LEU A 141 -0.03 -4.37 7.20
N TYR A 142 1.08 -3.61 7.17
CA TYR A 142 1.08 -2.16 7.35
C TYR A 142 1.91 -1.51 6.26
N ASP A 143 1.30 -0.59 5.51
CA ASP A 143 1.90 0.01 4.34
C ASP A 143 2.49 1.37 4.72
N ILE A 144 3.80 1.49 4.61
CA ILE A 144 4.56 2.69 4.93
C ILE A 144 4.98 3.37 3.64
N LEU A 145 4.41 4.56 3.37
CA LEU A 145 4.96 5.45 2.36
C LEU A 145 6.06 6.30 3.01
N SER A 146 7.21 6.39 2.36
CA SER A 146 8.36 7.14 2.85
C SER A 146 9.06 7.91 1.74
N ILE A 147 9.70 9.02 2.09
CA ILE A 147 10.51 9.83 1.18
C ILE A 147 11.92 9.89 1.76
N ALA A 148 12.93 9.72 0.91
CA ALA A 148 14.33 9.88 1.30
C ALA A 148 14.57 11.29 1.89
N ASP A 149 15.43 11.43 2.89
CA ASP A 149 15.61 12.70 3.61
C ASP A 149 16.10 13.86 2.71
N ASP A 150 16.71 13.53 1.56
CA ASP A 150 17.11 14.48 0.52
C ASP A 150 16.07 14.68 -0.60
N GLY A 151 14.97 13.92 -0.60
CA GLY A 151 13.91 13.93 -1.61
C GLY A 151 14.21 13.15 -2.89
N SER A 152 15.30 12.36 -2.93
CA SER A 152 15.76 11.64 -4.12
C SER A 152 15.00 10.33 -4.43
N ASP A 153 14.14 9.87 -3.52
CA ASP A 153 13.36 8.64 -3.70
C ASP A 153 12.02 8.71 -2.93
N LEU A 154 11.03 7.99 -3.44
CA LEU A 154 9.81 7.62 -2.73
C LEU A 154 9.79 6.09 -2.67
N ALA A 155 9.66 5.56 -1.46
CA ALA A 155 9.62 4.12 -1.22
C ALA A 155 8.36 3.70 -0.46
N VAL A 156 7.79 2.56 -0.84
CA VAL A 156 6.73 1.88 -0.09
C VAL A 156 7.32 0.65 0.58
N THR A 157 7.07 0.51 1.88
CA THR A 157 7.52 -0.63 2.69
C THR A 157 6.31 -1.30 3.33
N TYR A 158 6.08 -2.57 3.02
CA TYR A 158 5.00 -3.38 3.56
C TYR A 158 5.55 -4.22 4.71
N LEU A 159 5.09 -3.97 5.94
CA LEU A 159 5.50 -4.72 7.12
C LEU A 159 4.58 -5.93 7.32
N TYR A 160 5.12 -7.15 7.21
CA TYR A 160 4.38 -8.38 7.46
C TYR A 160 4.56 -8.80 8.93
N CYS A 161 3.55 -8.52 9.75
CA CYS A 161 3.60 -8.71 11.19
C CYS A 161 2.83 -9.95 11.64
N GLN A 162 3.46 -10.77 12.47
CA GLN A 162 2.83 -11.82 13.27
C GLN A 162 2.98 -11.41 14.73
N GLU A 163 2.00 -10.64 15.23
CA GLU A 163 2.13 -9.90 16.50
C GLU A 163 2.64 -10.80 17.66
N PRO A 164 3.67 -10.37 18.41
CA PRO A 164 4.30 -9.04 18.40
C PRO A 164 5.52 -8.91 17.46
N ALA A 165 5.75 -9.85 16.53
CA ALA A 165 6.95 -9.91 15.70
C ALA A 165 6.77 -9.26 14.31
N LEU A 166 7.82 -8.59 13.84
CA LEU A 166 8.02 -8.27 12.43
C LEU A 166 8.74 -9.45 11.76
N SER A 167 8.07 -10.14 10.83
CA SER A 167 8.58 -11.38 10.21
C SER A 167 9.22 -11.15 8.83
N TYR A 168 8.62 -10.26 8.02
CA TYR A 168 9.12 -9.91 6.69
C TYR A 168 8.91 -8.42 6.39
N ALA A 169 9.72 -7.88 5.49
CA ALA A 169 9.50 -6.60 4.86
C ALA A 169 9.50 -6.79 3.34
N TYR A 170 8.53 -6.19 2.65
CA TYR A 170 8.58 -6.00 1.21
C TYR A 170 8.88 -4.53 0.95
N THR A 171 9.81 -4.24 0.02
CA THR A 171 10.26 -2.88 -0.28
C THR A 171 10.26 -2.64 -1.78
N GLU A 172 9.74 -1.48 -2.17
CA GLU A 172 9.83 -0.92 -3.51
C GLU A 172 10.12 0.57 -3.45
N SER A 173 10.69 1.13 -4.51
CA SER A 173 10.86 2.58 -4.65
C SER A 173 10.91 3.02 -6.10
N PHE A 174 11.12 4.32 -6.36
CA PHE A 174 11.36 4.81 -7.71
C PHE A 174 12.73 4.35 -8.26
N GLN A 175 13.65 3.98 -7.38
CA GLN A 175 15.00 3.52 -7.73
C GLN A 175 15.14 1.99 -7.75
N LEU A 176 14.33 1.26 -6.95
CA LEU A 176 14.46 -0.19 -6.78
C LEU A 176 13.13 -0.94 -7.05
N PRO A 177 13.13 -1.98 -7.91
CA PRO A 177 11.94 -2.81 -8.14
C PRO A 177 11.57 -3.58 -6.86
N MET A 178 10.32 -4.07 -6.79
CA MET A 178 9.83 -4.73 -5.58
C MET A 178 10.71 -5.94 -5.23
N SER A 179 11.08 -6.05 -3.96
CA SER A 179 11.71 -7.24 -3.40
C SER A 179 11.23 -7.46 -1.98
N TRP A 180 11.53 -8.64 -1.43
CA TRP A 180 11.16 -9.02 -0.08
C TRP A 180 12.36 -9.59 0.66
N GLU A 181 12.32 -9.49 1.98
CA GLU A 181 13.35 -10.01 2.86
C GLU A 181 12.75 -10.51 4.17
N THR A 182 13.39 -11.50 4.79
CA THR A 182 13.13 -11.81 6.20
C THR A 182 13.54 -10.63 7.05
N ALA A 183 12.73 -10.29 8.03
CA ALA A 183 13.00 -9.22 8.99
C ALA A 183 13.04 -9.77 10.42
N ALA A 184 13.60 -8.99 11.32
CA ALA A 184 13.56 -9.24 12.75
C ALA A 184 13.24 -7.93 13.47
N GLY A 185 12.33 -8.00 14.44
CA GLY A 185 11.86 -6.80 15.12
C GLY A 185 10.54 -6.99 15.87
N THR A 186 10.00 -5.87 16.35
CA THR A 186 8.69 -5.79 16.98
C THR A 186 7.66 -5.15 16.05
N CYS A 187 6.41 -5.57 16.20
CA CYS A 187 5.26 -4.96 15.57
C CYS A 187 4.09 -5.08 16.55
N GLU A 188 3.75 -3.96 17.17
CA GLU A 188 2.60 -3.81 18.07
C GLU A 188 1.56 -2.96 17.35
N SER A 189 0.32 -3.45 17.29
CA SER A 189 -0.78 -2.71 16.66
C SER A 189 -1.98 -2.59 17.58
N LEU A 190 -2.76 -1.54 17.37
CA LEU A 190 -4.02 -1.32 18.06
C LEU A 190 -5.06 -0.89 17.01
N ALA A 191 -6.18 -1.60 16.95
CA ALA A 191 -7.35 -1.23 16.15
C ALA A 191 -8.11 -0.03 16.77
N GLN A 192 -7.39 1.07 16.98
CA GLN A 192 -7.88 2.33 17.51
C GLN A 192 -7.46 3.48 16.59
N SER A 193 -8.31 4.49 16.47
CA SER A 193 -7.95 5.66 15.69
C SER A 193 -6.84 6.47 16.37
N THR A 194 -5.82 6.83 15.59
CA THR A 194 -4.69 7.65 16.04
C THR A 194 -4.50 8.85 15.13
N SER A 195 -3.91 9.92 15.64
CA SER A 195 -3.50 11.08 14.85
C SER A 195 -2.00 11.25 14.88
N ALA A 196 -1.36 11.33 13.71
CA ALA A 196 0.09 11.49 13.56
C ALA A 196 0.42 12.88 13.00
N GLN A 197 1.48 13.50 13.55
CA GLN A 197 2.06 14.74 13.03
C GLN A 197 2.98 14.45 11.85
N VAL A 198 2.44 14.56 10.65
CA VAL A 198 3.13 14.24 9.40
C VAL A 198 4.11 15.35 9.06
N ASP A 199 5.33 14.95 8.71
CA ASP A 199 6.44 15.80 8.35
C ASP A 199 7.33 14.99 7.42
N LEU A 200 7.02 15.02 6.12
CA LEU A 200 7.76 14.30 5.08
C LEU A 200 8.57 15.32 4.24
N PRO A 201 9.81 14.99 3.83
CA PRO A 201 10.58 15.78 2.88
C PRO A 201 9.82 16.06 1.58
N ALA A 202 10.23 17.10 0.85
CA ALA A 202 9.74 17.33 -0.51
C ALA A 202 10.28 16.25 -1.46
N LEU A 203 9.42 15.64 -2.26
CA LEU A 203 9.82 14.65 -3.26
C LEU A 203 10.30 15.37 -4.53
N LYS A 204 11.56 15.13 -4.90
CA LYS A 204 12.24 15.76 -6.04
C LYS A 204 12.42 14.80 -7.21
N ALA A 205 12.34 13.49 -6.95
CA ALA A 205 12.37 12.45 -7.97
C ALA A 205 10.98 12.18 -8.56
N ALA A 206 10.97 11.66 -9.77
CA ALA A 206 9.81 11.06 -10.42
C ALA A 206 10.17 9.62 -10.81
N PRO A 207 9.21 8.70 -10.87
CA PRO A 207 9.50 7.31 -11.24
C PRO A 207 9.91 7.20 -12.71
N VAL A 208 10.78 6.23 -13.00
CA VAL A 208 10.98 5.77 -14.37
C VAL A 208 9.78 4.92 -14.76
N ALA A 209 9.13 5.26 -15.87
CA ALA A 209 7.96 4.55 -16.38
C ALA A 209 8.29 3.09 -16.75
N LEU A 210 7.67 2.14 -16.05
CA LEU A 210 7.74 0.72 -16.35
C LEU A 210 6.88 0.40 -17.58
N ASP A 211 7.43 -0.38 -18.51
CA ASP A 211 6.63 -0.97 -19.60
C ASP A 211 5.85 -2.17 -19.07
N THR A 212 4.59 -1.94 -18.71
CA THR A 212 3.69 -2.96 -18.17
C THR A 212 3.17 -3.93 -19.22
N GLY A 213 3.37 -3.65 -20.52
CA GLY A 213 2.74 -4.40 -21.61
C GLY A 213 1.20 -4.36 -21.64
N ILE A 214 0.57 -3.64 -20.72
CA ILE A 214 -0.89 -3.57 -20.51
C ILE A 214 -1.43 -2.26 -21.10
N VAL A 215 -2.63 -2.34 -21.67
CA VAL A 215 -3.40 -1.19 -22.14
C VAL A 215 -4.76 -1.21 -21.47
N ILE A 216 -5.17 -0.11 -20.85
CA ILE A 216 -6.50 0.08 -20.22
C ILE A 216 -7.22 1.24 -20.89
N GLN A 217 -8.48 1.05 -21.27
CA GLN A 217 -9.31 2.10 -21.88
C GLN A 217 -10.68 2.18 -21.20
N GLY A 218 -11.15 3.39 -20.91
CA GLY A 218 -12.45 3.70 -20.34
C GLY A 218 -12.76 5.20 -20.44
N THR A 219 -13.92 5.63 -19.96
CA THR A 219 -14.33 7.05 -20.03
C THR A 219 -13.43 7.99 -19.22
N ASP A 220 -12.88 7.49 -18.12
CA ASP A 220 -12.11 8.24 -17.13
C ASP A 220 -10.69 7.64 -16.92
N VAL A 221 -10.27 6.73 -17.80
CA VAL A 221 -8.98 6.02 -17.74
C VAL A 221 -8.48 5.77 -19.16
N ASP A 222 -7.27 6.23 -19.47
CA ASP A 222 -6.57 5.87 -20.71
C ASP A 222 -5.11 5.60 -20.38
N LEU A 223 -4.73 4.32 -20.30
CA LEU A 223 -3.40 3.86 -19.92
C LEU A 223 -2.77 3.09 -21.09
N GLY A 224 -1.68 3.61 -21.64
CA GLY A 224 -0.79 2.85 -22.51
C GLY A 224 0.26 2.06 -21.70
N PRO A 225 1.12 1.26 -22.36
CA PRO A 225 2.02 0.33 -21.67
C PRO A 225 2.98 0.99 -20.66
N LYS A 226 3.33 2.27 -20.88
CA LYS A 226 4.28 3.05 -20.05
C LYS A 226 3.63 4.22 -19.29
N GLY A 227 2.31 4.25 -19.16
CA GLY A 227 1.61 5.37 -18.54
C GLY A 227 0.54 6.02 -19.42
N GLY A 228 -0.15 7.00 -18.84
CA GLY A 228 -1.34 7.60 -19.43
C GLY A 228 -2.04 8.56 -18.48
N THR A 229 -3.37 8.53 -18.43
CA THR A 229 -4.18 9.41 -17.60
C THR A 229 -5.32 8.70 -16.88
N ILE A 230 -5.71 9.25 -15.73
CA ILE A 230 -6.86 8.78 -14.94
C ILE A 230 -7.55 9.96 -14.24
N LYS A 231 -8.89 9.97 -14.23
CA LYS A 231 -9.67 10.92 -13.44
C LYS A 231 -10.02 10.32 -12.09
N LEU A 232 -9.41 10.82 -11.01
CA LEU A 232 -9.63 10.36 -9.64
C LEU A 232 -10.07 11.54 -8.76
N ALA A 233 -11.14 11.34 -7.99
CA ALA A 233 -11.80 12.38 -7.18
C ALA A 233 -12.20 13.66 -7.97
N GLY A 234 -12.41 13.54 -9.28
CA GLY A 234 -12.74 14.67 -10.17
C GLY A 234 -11.53 15.43 -10.73
N THR A 235 -10.32 15.07 -10.34
CA THR A 235 -9.06 15.62 -10.86
C THR A 235 -8.48 14.68 -11.92
N ASP A 236 -7.99 15.23 -13.03
CA ASP A 236 -7.21 14.48 -14.02
C ASP A 236 -5.75 14.37 -13.57
N TRP A 237 -5.23 13.14 -13.56
CA TRP A 237 -3.85 12.80 -13.16
C TRP A 237 -3.10 12.18 -14.33
N THR A 238 -1.81 12.51 -14.48
CA THR A 238 -0.87 11.68 -15.22
C THR A 238 -0.56 10.43 -14.40
N LEU A 239 -0.68 9.25 -15.00
CA LEU A 239 -0.47 7.95 -14.37
C LEU A 239 0.84 7.35 -14.89
N VAL A 240 1.79 7.09 -14.00
CA VAL A 240 3.07 6.44 -14.31
C VAL A 240 3.23 5.16 -13.48
N PRO A 241 3.04 3.97 -14.07
CA PRO A 241 3.39 2.71 -13.43
C PRO A 241 4.91 2.62 -13.26
N PHE A 242 5.37 2.12 -12.12
CA PHE A 242 6.80 1.92 -11.82
C PHE A 242 7.11 0.53 -11.25
N ASN A 243 6.10 -0.17 -10.75
CA ASN A 243 6.20 -1.57 -10.32
C ASN A 243 4.94 -2.35 -10.68
N THR A 244 5.03 -3.68 -10.62
CA THR A 244 3.89 -4.58 -10.85
C THR A 244 4.00 -5.84 -10.02
N VAL A 245 2.86 -6.35 -9.52
CA VAL A 245 2.75 -7.67 -8.88
C VAL A 245 1.84 -8.55 -9.72
N ASP A 246 2.30 -9.77 -10.03
CA ASP A 246 1.50 -10.81 -10.68
C ASP A 246 0.99 -11.78 -9.61
N CYS A 247 -0.27 -11.59 -9.21
CA CYS A 247 -0.95 -12.44 -8.23
C CYS A 247 -1.81 -13.53 -8.88
N THR A 248 -1.70 -13.77 -10.19
CA THR A 248 -2.63 -14.65 -10.92
C THR A 248 -2.51 -16.15 -10.60
N GLN A 249 -1.46 -16.56 -9.89
CA GLN A 249 -1.20 -17.97 -9.55
C GLN A 249 -0.89 -18.27 -8.08
N GLN A 250 -0.44 -17.28 -7.29
CA GLN A 250 0.25 -17.56 -6.01
C GLN A 250 -0.21 -16.70 -4.82
N CYS A 251 -1.15 -15.78 -4.99
CA CYS A 251 -1.63 -14.93 -3.90
C CYS A 251 -2.92 -15.46 -3.26
N PRO A 252 -3.08 -15.32 -1.93
CA PRO A 252 -4.31 -15.73 -1.25
C PRO A 252 -5.45 -14.75 -1.54
N GLY A 253 -6.64 -15.27 -1.86
CA GLY A 253 -7.85 -14.46 -2.09
C GLY A 253 -8.30 -14.30 -3.55
N GLY A 254 -7.59 -14.89 -4.51
CA GLY A 254 -8.02 -14.95 -5.91
C GLY A 254 -6.90 -14.67 -6.91
N SER A 255 -7.29 -14.38 -8.16
CA SER A 255 -6.39 -14.00 -9.25
C SER A 255 -6.51 -12.50 -9.51
N TRP A 256 -5.39 -11.77 -9.44
CA TRP A 256 -5.31 -10.36 -9.80
C TRP A 256 -3.92 -9.95 -10.28
N ILE A 257 -3.84 -8.76 -10.86
CA ILE A 257 -2.59 -8.07 -11.22
C ILE A 257 -2.62 -6.68 -10.56
N GLU A 258 -1.48 -6.25 -10.03
CA GLU A 258 -1.31 -4.92 -9.41
C GLU A 258 -0.37 -4.07 -10.28
N LEU A 259 -0.75 -2.83 -10.60
CA LEU A 259 0.14 -1.82 -11.19
C LEU A 259 0.40 -0.73 -10.16
N HIS A 260 1.62 -0.70 -9.61
CA HIS A 260 2.03 0.24 -8.59
C HIS A 260 2.48 1.51 -9.29
N SER A 261 1.77 2.59 -9.01
CA SER A 261 1.74 3.76 -9.88
C SER A 261 1.88 5.04 -9.08
N MET A 262 2.57 6.02 -9.68
CA MET A 262 2.51 7.39 -9.22
C MET A 262 1.50 8.16 -10.07
N LEU A 263 0.52 8.77 -9.40
CA LEU A 263 -0.38 9.75 -9.97
C LEU A 263 0.25 11.13 -9.78
N MET A 264 0.28 11.97 -10.82
CA MET A 264 0.84 13.32 -10.76
C MET A 264 -0.11 14.36 -11.35
N SER A 265 -0.35 15.45 -10.64
CA SER A 265 -1.17 16.58 -11.12
C SER A 265 -0.71 17.88 -10.45
N GLY A 266 -0.09 18.77 -11.23
CA GLY A 266 0.51 20.00 -10.69
C GLY A 266 1.64 19.72 -9.71
N ASP A 267 1.57 20.33 -8.53
CA ASP A 267 2.49 20.14 -7.39
C ASP A 267 2.07 18.99 -6.45
N GLN A 268 1.06 18.21 -6.84
CA GLN A 268 0.54 17.07 -6.09
C GLN A 268 0.90 15.75 -6.77
N GLY A 269 0.96 14.69 -5.96
CA GLY A 269 0.97 13.34 -6.48
C GLY A 269 0.61 12.30 -5.44
N CYS A 270 0.14 11.15 -5.90
CA CYS A 270 -0.33 10.07 -5.05
C CYS A 270 0.33 8.76 -5.45
N PHE A 271 0.85 8.00 -4.47
CA PHE A 271 1.01 6.58 -4.68
C PHE A 271 -0.38 5.94 -4.83
N ALA A 272 -0.51 4.95 -5.71
CA ALA A 272 -1.74 4.22 -5.95
C ALA A 272 -1.45 2.80 -6.44
N ILE A 273 -2.25 1.83 -5.99
CA ILE A 273 -2.26 0.47 -6.54
C ILE A 273 -3.49 0.30 -7.43
N LEU A 274 -3.24 -0.06 -8.69
CA LEU A 274 -4.28 -0.40 -9.67
C LEU A 274 -4.48 -1.91 -9.74
N TYR A 275 -5.65 -2.37 -9.31
CA TYR A 275 -6.07 -3.77 -9.34
C TYR A 275 -6.81 -4.12 -10.63
N LEU A 276 -6.23 -5.03 -11.39
CA LEU A 276 -6.83 -5.66 -12.57
C LEU A 276 -7.23 -7.10 -12.22
N TRP A 277 -8.43 -7.51 -12.62
CA TRP A 277 -9.00 -8.81 -12.30
C TRP A 277 -9.12 -9.65 -13.58
N PRO A 278 -8.31 -10.71 -13.78
CA PRO A 278 -8.40 -11.54 -14.98
C PRO A 278 -9.78 -12.20 -15.17
N ASP A 279 -10.48 -12.49 -14.07
CA ASP A 279 -11.84 -13.06 -14.08
C ASP A 279 -12.94 -12.01 -14.37
N ASP A 280 -12.62 -10.72 -14.26
CA ASP A 280 -13.46 -9.59 -14.71
C ASP A 280 -12.60 -8.54 -15.44
N PRO A 281 -12.28 -8.77 -16.73
CA PRO A 281 -11.45 -7.85 -17.51
C PRO A 281 -12.14 -6.51 -17.83
N THR A 282 -13.36 -6.28 -17.29
CA THR A 282 -14.07 -5.00 -17.39
C THR A 282 -13.90 -4.10 -16.17
N LYS A 283 -13.23 -4.59 -15.11
CA LYS A 283 -13.04 -3.89 -13.85
C LYS A 283 -11.59 -3.44 -13.65
N LEU A 284 -11.42 -2.15 -13.35
CA LEU A 284 -10.23 -1.60 -12.71
C LEU A 284 -10.62 -1.05 -11.33
N GLN A 285 -9.82 -1.32 -10.30
CA GLN A 285 -9.98 -0.73 -8.97
C GLN A 285 -8.70 0.02 -8.57
N VAL A 286 -8.85 1.28 -8.15
CA VAL A 286 -7.77 2.09 -7.56
C VAL A 286 -7.93 2.07 -6.05
N ALA A 287 -6.93 1.55 -5.36
CA ALA A 287 -6.91 1.39 -3.91
C ALA A 287 -5.54 1.73 -3.31
N TYR A 288 -5.45 1.70 -1.98
CA TYR A 288 -4.22 1.91 -1.20
C TYR A 288 -3.48 3.21 -1.52
N THR A 289 -4.25 4.23 -1.85
CA THR A 289 -3.74 5.53 -2.26
C THR A 289 -3.28 6.36 -1.06
N LEU A 290 -2.21 7.12 -1.25
CA LEU A 290 -1.86 8.23 -0.37
C LEU A 290 -1.37 9.41 -1.21
N CYS A 291 -2.14 10.49 -1.21
CA CYS A 291 -1.83 11.73 -1.90
C CYS A 291 -0.96 12.66 -1.05
N LEU A 292 -0.02 13.34 -1.69
CA LEU A 292 0.88 14.31 -1.10
C LEU A 292 0.72 15.66 -1.83
N PRO A 293 0.71 16.80 -1.10
CA PRO A 293 0.84 16.94 0.36
C PRO A 293 -0.49 16.84 1.13
N THR A 294 -1.60 16.45 0.47
CA THR A 294 -2.96 16.53 1.06
C THR A 294 -3.26 15.45 2.11
N LEU A 295 -2.55 14.31 2.06
CA LEU A 295 -2.76 13.13 2.90
C LEU A 295 -4.15 12.49 2.73
N GLU A 296 -4.78 12.74 1.58
CA GLU A 296 -6.03 12.09 1.17
C GLU A 296 -5.75 10.69 0.62
N THR A 297 -6.70 9.77 0.82
CA THR A 297 -6.63 8.38 0.36
C THR A 297 -7.82 8.06 -0.58
N PRO A 298 -7.95 8.74 -1.74
CA PRO A 298 -9.09 8.57 -2.64
C PRO A 298 -9.06 7.21 -3.34
N THR A 299 -10.16 6.46 -3.29
CA THR A 299 -10.33 5.18 -3.98
C THR A 299 -11.41 5.28 -5.05
N ALA A 300 -11.36 4.41 -6.07
CA ALA A 300 -12.35 4.37 -7.14
C ALA A 300 -12.42 2.99 -7.81
N ILE A 301 -13.56 2.69 -8.43
CA ILE A 301 -13.73 1.53 -9.32
C ILE A 301 -14.24 2.05 -10.66
N TYR A 302 -13.63 1.59 -11.74
CA TYR A 302 -13.91 2.00 -13.11
C TYR A 302 -14.37 0.80 -13.94
N THR A 303 -15.38 1.02 -14.78
CA THR A 303 -15.67 0.14 -15.91
C THR A 303 -14.74 0.52 -17.05
N VAL A 304 -13.93 -0.44 -17.49
CA VAL A 304 -12.89 -0.30 -18.49
C VAL A 304 -12.93 -1.49 -19.46
N SER A 305 -12.06 -1.50 -20.45
CA SER A 305 -11.55 -2.71 -21.09
C SER A 305 -10.03 -2.68 -21.01
N TRP A 306 -9.40 -3.77 -20.56
CA TRP A 306 -7.96 -3.89 -20.58
C TRP A 306 -7.47 -5.11 -21.37
N THR A 307 -6.24 -5.00 -21.89
CA THR A 307 -5.58 -6.03 -22.69
C THR A 307 -4.08 -6.04 -22.43
N GLY A 308 -3.39 -7.08 -22.90
CA GLY A 308 -1.95 -7.24 -22.75
C GLY A 308 -1.58 -8.29 -21.71
N THR A 309 -0.28 -8.40 -21.44
CA THR A 309 0.30 -9.29 -20.44
C THR A 309 1.49 -8.56 -19.83
N LEU A 310 1.68 -8.68 -18.51
CA LEU A 310 2.91 -8.23 -17.88
C LEU A 310 4.12 -8.85 -18.62
N PRO A 311 5.21 -8.09 -18.84
CA PRO A 311 6.48 -8.70 -19.19
C PRO A 311 6.81 -9.75 -18.15
N LYS A 312 7.49 -10.83 -18.58
CA LYS A 312 8.02 -11.80 -17.64
C LYS A 312 9.08 -11.11 -16.76
N LEU A 313 8.65 -10.69 -15.57
CA LEU A 313 9.54 -10.17 -14.54
C LEU A 313 10.63 -11.22 -14.24
N PRO A 314 11.80 -10.81 -13.72
CA PRO A 314 12.67 -11.74 -13.01
C PRO A 314 11.82 -12.55 -12.03
N PRO A 315 11.98 -13.88 -11.95
CA PRO A 315 11.20 -14.67 -11.00
C PRO A 315 11.44 -14.09 -9.60
N MET A 316 10.38 -13.71 -8.89
CA MET A 316 10.51 -13.34 -7.48
C MET A 316 11.27 -14.46 -6.76
N PRO A 317 12.22 -14.14 -5.85
CA PRO A 317 13.02 -15.13 -5.14
C PRO A 317 12.12 -16.24 -4.59
N ALA A 318 12.35 -17.45 -5.09
CA ALA A 318 11.37 -18.52 -4.96
C ALA A 318 11.43 -19.18 -3.58
N PRO A 319 10.27 -19.47 -2.93
CA PRO A 319 8.96 -18.89 -3.17
C PRO A 319 8.73 -17.63 -2.29
N PHE A 320 7.87 -16.73 -2.77
CA PHE A 320 6.94 -15.98 -1.92
C PHE A 320 6.35 -16.99 -0.95
N ARG A 321 6.82 -17.01 0.32
CA ARG A 321 6.63 -18.21 1.16
C ARG A 321 5.14 -18.52 1.22
N PRO A 322 4.73 -19.78 0.96
CA PRO A 322 3.34 -20.13 1.15
C PRO A 322 2.94 -19.69 2.56
N ALA A 323 1.72 -19.19 2.69
CA ALA A 323 1.08 -18.95 3.97
C ALA A 323 1.53 -20.04 4.96
N PRO A 324 2.08 -19.69 6.15
CA PRO A 324 2.52 -20.68 7.11
C PRO A 324 1.38 -21.69 7.25
N PRO A 325 1.69 -23.00 7.17
CA PRO A 325 0.67 -24.02 6.94
C PRO A 325 -0.49 -23.79 7.89
N ALA A 326 -1.71 -23.75 7.33
CA ALA A 326 -2.92 -23.49 8.10
C ALA A 326 -2.86 -24.29 9.39
N MET A 327 -3.10 -23.63 10.53
CA MET A 327 -2.96 -24.22 11.86
C MET A 327 -4.08 -25.24 12.10
N ASP A 328 -3.99 -26.38 11.41
CA ASP A 328 -4.84 -27.55 11.51
C ASP A 328 -4.78 -28.08 12.95
N GLY A 329 -5.73 -27.66 13.78
CA GLY A 329 -5.95 -28.30 15.09
C GLY A 329 -6.03 -27.41 16.32
N VAL A 330 -6.17 -26.08 16.21
CA VAL A 330 -6.78 -25.32 17.33
C VAL A 330 -8.30 -25.51 17.28
N SER A 331 -8.74 -26.73 17.60
CA SER A 331 -10.14 -26.98 17.96
C SER A 331 -10.46 -26.12 19.16
N GLU A 332 -11.50 -25.30 19.06
CA GLU A 332 -12.06 -24.60 20.22
C GLU A 332 -12.40 -25.64 21.29
N LEU A 333 -11.78 -25.51 22.47
CA LEU A 333 -12.26 -26.15 23.69
C LEU A 333 -13.27 -25.20 24.33
N HIS A 334 -14.55 -25.60 24.26
CA HIS A 334 -15.64 -25.02 25.04
C HIS A 334 -15.50 -25.33 26.54
#